data_AF-A0A1W1VK51-F1
#
_entry.id   AF-A0A1W1VK51-F1
#
_cell.length_a   1.000
_cell.length_b   1.000
_cell.length_c   1.000
_cell.angle_alpha   90.00
_cell.angle_beta   90.00
_cell.angle_gamma   90.00
#
_symmetry.space_group_name_H-M   'P 1'
#
loop_
_entity.id
_entity.type
_entity.pdbx_description
1 polymer ?
#
loop_
_entity_poly.entity_id
_entity_poly.type
_entity_poly.pdbx_seq_one_letter_code
_entity_poly.pdbx_strand_id
1 'polypeptide(L)'
;MTAEQLAALLRLDFRPSDLGDTADQFTTRLQGITEAAVQRPDTTAIQQEAGARYSLLSAQLRQLTRKPERLKAASGAEVEQGLAARIAVVRADQQAQLALSGLNTVALTSSQVSSGSVAMEATF
;
A
#
# COMPACT_ATOMS: atom_id res chain seq x y z
N MET A 1 18.48 -0.57 4.15
CA MET A 1 18.09 -1.22 2.88
C MET A 1 18.06 -0.15 1.80
N THR A 2 18.59 -0.41 0.61
CA THR A 2 18.52 0.56 -0.51
C THR A 2 17.23 0.41 -1.31
N ALA A 3 16.83 1.44 -2.07
CA ALA A 3 15.66 1.38 -2.93
C ALA A 3 15.77 0.29 -4.00
N GLU A 4 16.98 0.04 -4.51
CA GLU A 4 17.27 -1.00 -5.49
C GLU A 4 17.15 -2.41 -4.90
N GLN A 5 17.67 -2.63 -3.68
CA GLN A 5 17.51 -3.89 -2.95
C GLN A 5 16.04 -4.19 -2.68
N LEU A 6 15.28 -3.19 -2.23
CA LEU A 6 13.85 -3.32 -2.00
C LEU A 6 13.10 -3.62 -3.31
N ALA A 7 13.48 -2.96 -4.42
CA ALA A 7 12.87 -3.20 -5.72
C ALA A 7 13.15 -4.62 -6.23
N ALA A 8 14.34 -5.17 -5.98
CA ALA A 8 14.66 -6.56 -6.32
C ALA A 8 13.79 -7.56 -5.53
N LEU A 9 13.61 -7.33 -4.23
CA LEU A 9 12.74 -8.16 -3.39
C LEU A 9 11.29 -8.14 -3.87
N LEU A 10 10.75 -6.95 -4.13
CA LEU A 10 9.35 -6.80 -4.55
C LEU A 10 9.08 -7.40 -5.94
N ARG A 11 10.08 -7.48 -6.83
CA ARG A 11 9.95 -8.15 -8.13
C ARG A 11 9.75 -9.66 -8.03
N LEU A 12 10.11 -10.28 -6.91
CA LEU A 12 9.86 -11.71 -6.68
C LEU A 12 8.36 -11.99 -6.48
N ASP A 13 7.66 -11.04 -5.88
CA ASP A 13 6.28 -11.22 -5.42
C ASP A 13 5.23 -10.52 -6.31
N PHE A 14 5.62 -9.49 -7.06
CA PHE A 14 4.70 -8.70 -7.89
C PHE A 14 5.08 -8.70 -9.36
N ARG A 15 4.07 -8.86 -10.23
CA ARG A 15 4.23 -8.80 -11.69
C ARG A 15 3.48 -7.58 -12.26
N PRO A 16 3.91 -7.04 -13.41
CA PRO A 16 3.19 -5.94 -14.08
C PRO A 16 1.70 -6.23 -14.30
N SER A 17 1.36 -7.47 -14.67
CA SER A 17 -0.01 -7.92 -14.95
C SER A 17 -0.94 -7.84 -13.75
N ASP A 18 -0.41 -7.95 -12.53
CA ASP A 18 -1.19 -7.91 -11.29
C ASP A 18 -1.73 -6.51 -11.03
N LEU A 19 -0.97 -5.51 -11.48
CA LEU A 19 -1.24 -4.08 -11.32
C LEU A 19 -1.97 -3.51 -12.54
N GLY A 20 -1.98 -4.25 -13.66
CA GLY A 20 -2.49 -3.75 -14.94
C GLY A 20 -1.52 -2.80 -15.65
N ASP A 21 -0.24 -2.85 -15.27
CA ASP A 21 0.80 -2.01 -15.82
C ASP A 21 1.49 -2.70 -17.01
N THR A 22 2.06 -1.91 -17.93
CA THR A 22 3.12 -2.40 -18.83
C THR A 22 4.43 -2.62 -18.06
N ALA A 23 5.43 -3.27 -18.67
CA ALA A 23 6.72 -3.49 -18.03
C ALA A 23 7.41 -2.17 -17.60
N ASP A 24 7.35 -1.13 -18.43
CA ASP A 24 7.95 0.17 -18.13
C ASP A 24 7.18 0.93 -17.04
N GLN A 25 5.84 0.86 -17.08
CA GLN A 25 4.98 1.44 -16.05
C GLN A 25 5.22 0.78 -14.69
N PHE A 26 5.34 -0.55 -14.68
CA PHE A 26 5.67 -1.30 -13.47
C PHE A 26 7.03 -0.89 -12.92
N THR A 27 8.05 -0.80 -13.78
CA THR A 27 9.40 -0.36 -13.39
C THR A 27 9.37 1.04 -12.77
N THR A 28 8.68 1.98 -13.41
CA THR A 28 8.53 3.36 -12.93
C THR A 28 7.80 3.43 -11.59
N ARG A 29 6.68 2.70 -11.47
CA ARG A 29 5.90 2.63 -10.23
C ARG A 29 6.74 2.03 -9.10
N LEU A 30 7.43 0.93 -9.39
CA LEU A 30 8.24 0.24 -8.40
C LEU A 30 9.35 1.15 -7.89
N GLN A 31 10.06 1.84 -8.78
CA GLN A 31 11.07 2.82 -8.41
C GLN A 31 10.50 3.90 -7.49
N GLY A 32 9.39 4.54 -7.86
CA GLY A 32 8.78 5.59 -7.03
C GLY A 32 8.32 5.07 -5.65
N ILE A 33 7.77 3.85 -5.59
CA ILE A 33 7.36 3.23 -4.33
C ILE A 33 8.57 2.93 -3.44
N THR A 34 9.64 2.36 -3.99
CA THR A 34 10.80 1.99 -3.17
C THR A 34 11.60 3.20 -2.73
N GLU A 35 11.74 4.22 -3.57
CA GLU A 35 12.34 5.51 -3.20
C GLU A 35 11.56 6.17 -2.06
N ALA A 36 10.24 6.28 -2.18
CA ALA A 36 9.40 6.83 -1.13
C ALA A 36 9.50 6.02 0.17
N ALA A 37 9.56 4.68 0.09
CA ALA A 37 9.68 3.82 1.26
C ALA A 37 11.01 4.03 1.99
N VAL A 38 12.14 4.05 1.28
CA VAL A 38 13.46 4.21 1.93
C VAL A 38 13.72 5.62 2.44
N GLN A 39 13.04 6.63 1.89
CA GLN A 39 13.13 8.02 2.33
C GLN A 39 12.29 8.30 3.59
N ARG A 40 11.46 7.36 4.06
CA ARG A 40 10.65 7.58 5.27
C ARG A 40 11.56 7.65 6.51
N PRO A 41 11.55 8.77 7.25
CA PRO A 41 12.31 8.89 8.49
C PRO A 41 11.79 7.89 9.53
N ASP A 42 12.68 7.47 10.43
CA ASP A 42 12.36 6.63 11.60
C ASP A 42 11.68 5.29 11.29
N THR A 43 11.90 4.75 10.09
CA THR A 43 11.38 3.43 9.69
C THR A 43 12.48 2.38 9.63
N THR A 44 12.20 1.20 10.19
CA THR A 44 13.08 0.03 10.04
C THR A 44 12.98 -0.55 8.62
N ALA A 45 13.97 -1.33 8.19
CA ALA A 45 13.92 -1.99 6.88
C ALA A 45 12.65 -2.84 6.68
N ILE A 46 12.17 -3.50 7.74
CA ILE A 46 10.92 -4.28 7.75
C ILE A 46 9.71 -3.36 7.50
N GLN A 47 9.66 -2.20 8.16
CA GLN A 47 8.58 -1.22 7.98
C GLN A 47 8.59 -0.58 6.59
N GLN A 48 9.78 -0.35 6.03
CA GLN A 48 9.97 0.14 4.66
C GLN A 48 9.44 -0.88 3.65
N GLU A 49 9.85 -2.15 3.79
CA GLU A 49 9.37 -3.24 2.94
C GLU A 49 7.85 -3.40 3.04
N ALA A 50 7.31 -3.47 4.26
CA ALA A 50 5.88 -3.65 4.48
C ALA A 50 5.07 -2.48 3.92
N GLY A 51 5.55 -1.23 4.03
CA GLY A 51 4.90 -0.06 3.42
C GLY A 51 4.90 -0.10 1.90
N ALA A 52 5.99 -0.56 1.29
CA ALA A 52 6.08 -0.73 -0.16
C ALA A 52 5.17 -1.86 -0.66
N ARG A 53 5.17 -3.02 0.02
CA ARG A 53 4.23 -4.13 -0.26
C ARG A 53 2.78 -3.68 -0.14
N TYR A 54 2.43 -2.94 0.92
CA TYR A 54 1.10 -2.37 1.11
C TYR A 54 0.67 -1.50 -0.09
N SER A 55 1.58 -0.67 -0.60
CA SER A 55 1.31 0.21 -1.74
C SER A 55 1.04 -0.57 -3.03
N LEU A 56 1.80 -1.63 -3.29
CA LEU A 56 1.60 -2.52 -4.43
C LEU A 56 0.31 -3.35 -4.32
N LEU A 57 0.04 -3.95 -3.16
CA LEU A 57 -1.20 -4.67 -2.88
C LEU A 57 -2.44 -3.76 -3.05
N SER A 58 -2.33 -2.50 -2.64
CA SER A 58 -3.39 -1.50 -2.84
C SER A 58 -3.64 -1.20 -4.32
N ALA A 59 -2.58 -1.17 -5.15
CA ALA A 59 -2.73 -1.03 -6.60
C ALA A 59 -3.31 -2.29 -7.25
N GLN A 60 -2.85 -3.47 -6.84
CA GLN A 60 -3.38 -4.76 -7.31
C GLN A 60 -4.86 -4.92 -6.95
N LEU A 61 -5.26 -4.55 -5.74
CA LEU A 61 -6.66 -4.58 -5.31
C LEU A 61 -7.53 -3.67 -6.19
N ARG A 62 -7.09 -2.43 -6.46
CA ARG A 62 -7.80 -1.51 -7.38
C ARG A 62 -7.95 -2.10 -8.77
N GLN A 63 -6.92 -2.80 -9.27
CA GLN A 63 -7.01 -3.46 -10.57
C GLN A 63 -7.97 -4.66 -10.55
N LEU A 64 -7.92 -5.45 -9.48
CA LEU A 64 -8.83 -6.57 -9.24
C LEU A 64 -10.27 -6.13 -8.99
N THR A 65 -10.57 -4.89 -8.61
CA THR A 65 -11.94 -4.38 -8.49
C THR A 65 -12.45 -3.68 -9.76
N ARG A 66 -11.56 -3.17 -10.61
CA ARG A 66 -11.92 -2.62 -11.94
C ARG A 66 -12.26 -3.70 -12.98
N LYS A 67 -11.54 -4.83 -12.96
CA LYS A 67 -11.85 -6.01 -13.80
C LYS A 67 -13.27 -6.58 -13.56
N PRO A 68 -13.75 -6.77 -12.32
CA PRO A 68 -15.10 -7.27 -12.04
C PRO A 68 -16.16 -6.32 -12.54
N GLU A 69 -16.03 -5.00 -12.41
CA GLU A 69 -17.07 -4.09 -12.94
C GLU A 69 -17.27 -4.28 -14.46
N ARG A 70 -16.20 -4.63 -15.19
CA ARG A 70 -16.27 -4.99 -16.62
C ARG A 70 -16.74 -6.43 -16.87
N LEU A 71 -16.39 -7.38 -16.00
CA LEU A 71 -16.78 -8.79 -16.12
C LEU A 71 -18.19 -9.07 -15.59
N LYS A 72 -18.72 -8.31 -14.62
CA LYS A 72 -20.09 -8.41 -14.11
C LYS A 72 -21.12 -8.10 -15.18
N ALA A 73 -20.73 -7.29 -16.17
CA ALA A 73 -21.50 -7.04 -17.38
C ALA A 73 -21.39 -8.18 -18.42
N ALA A 74 -20.51 -9.18 -18.22
CA ALA A 74 -20.12 -10.15 -19.24
C ALA A 74 -19.89 -11.62 -18.76
N SER A 75 -20.03 -12.00 -17.48
CA SER A 75 -19.50 -13.28 -16.95
C SER A 75 -20.37 -13.93 -15.86
N GLY A 76 -20.41 -15.28 -15.86
CA GLY A 76 -21.22 -16.12 -14.95
C GLY A 76 -20.62 -16.36 -13.55
N ALA A 77 -21.39 -17.05 -12.70
CA ALA A 77 -21.19 -17.14 -11.25
C ALA A 77 -19.84 -17.75 -10.79
N GLU A 78 -19.25 -18.71 -11.52
CA GLU A 78 -17.96 -19.28 -11.10
C GLU A 78 -16.79 -18.29 -11.22
N VAL A 79 -16.84 -17.41 -12.23
CA VAL A 79 -15.83 -16.35 -12.42
C VAL A 79 -15.92 -15.33 -11.30
N GLU A 80 -17.15 -14.99 -10.86
CA GLU A 80 -17.37 -14.08 -9.74
C GLU A 80 -16.85 -14.65 -8.41
N GLN A 81 -17.12 -15.93 -8.12
CA GLN A 81 -16.62 -16.58 -6.90
C GLN A 81 -15.09 -16.65 -6.86
N GLY A 82 -14.45 -17.04 -7.97
CA GLY A 82 -12.99 -17.08 -8.05
C GLY A 82 -12.34 -15.70 -7.87
N LEU A 83 -12.99 -14.65 -8.35
CA LEU A 83 -12.53 -13.27 -8.20
C LEU A 83 -12.73 -12.74 -6.78
N ALA A 84 -13.89 -13.02 -6.17
CA ALA A 84 -14.15 -12.66 -4.78
C ALA A 84 -13.12 -13.28 -3.82
N ALA A 85 -12.77 -14.56 -4.03
CA ALA A 85 -11.73 -15.24 -3.27
C ALA A 85 -10.35 -14.55 -3.41
N ARG A 86 -9.97 -14.19 -4.64
CA ARG A 86 -8.70 -13.45 -4.89
C ARG A 86 -8.67 -12.09 -4.21
N ILE A 87 -9.78 -11.35 -4.27
CA ILE A 87 -9.92 -10.06 -3.58
C ILE A 87 -9.77 -10.23 -2.07
N ALA A 88 -10.36 -11.28 -1.48
CA ALA A 88 -10.27 -11.55 -0.06
C ALA A 88 -8.83 -11.83 0.39
N VAL A 89 -8.08 -12.65 -0.37
CA VAL A 89 -6.65 -12.93 -0.11
C VAL A 89 -5.82 -11.66 -0.17
N VAL A 90 -5.93 -10.88 -1.26
CA VAL A 90 -5.14 -9.63 -1.41
C VAL A 90 -5.47 -8.62 -0.32
N ARG A 91 -6.72 -8.56 0.16
CA ARG A 91 -7.10 -7.73 1.31
C ARG A 91 -6.47 -8.19 2.61
N ALA A 92 -6.44 -9.51 2.86
CA ALA A 92 -5.79 -10.05 4.06
C ALA A 92 -4.30 -9.73 4.07
N ASP A 93 -3.61 -9.91 2.94
CA ASP A 93 -2.20 -9.56 2.80
C ASP A 93 -1.98 -8.06 2.99
N GLN A 94 -2.84 -7.23 2.39
CA GLN A 94 -2.78 -5.77 2.55
C GLN A 94 -2.90 -5.36 4.02
N GLN A 95 -3.82 -5.96 4.77
CA GLN A 95 -4.00 -5.68 6.20
C GLN A 95 -2.79 -6.09 7.03
N ALA A 96 -2.20 -7.26 6.75
CA ALA A 96 -0.99 -7.72 7.42
C ALA A 96 0.18 -6.75 7.18
N GLN A 97 0.38 -6.31 5.93
CA GLN A 97 1.43 -5.36 5.60
C GLN A 97 1.17 -3.97 6.20
N LEU A 98 -0.08 -3.52 6.25
CA LEU A 98 -0.44 -2.27 6.92
C LEU A 98 -0.05 -2.28 8.41
N ALA A 99 -0.34 -3.38 9.12
CA ALA A 99 0.02 -3.54 10.53
C ALA A 99 1.54 -3.50 10.76
N LEU A 100 2.32 -4.11 9.87
CA LEU A 100 3.79 -4.14 9.96
C LEU A 100 4.46 -2.83 9.53
N SER A 101 3.86 -2.08 8.61
CA SER A 101 4.45 -0.90 7.97
C SER A 101 4.57 0.34 8.88
N GLY A 102 3.91 0.32 10.04
CA GLY A 102 3.74 1.50 10.88
C GLY A 102 2.98 2.64 10.19
N LEU A 103 2.29 2.41 9.06
CA LEU A 103 1.44 3.43 8.43
C LEU A 103 0.15 3.71 9.22
N ASN A 104 -0.23 2.81 10.13
CA ASN A 104 -1.39 2.97 11.01
C ASN A 104 -1.24 4.13 12.03
N THR A 105 -0.01 4.55 12.36
CA THR A 105 0.23 5.60 13.37
C THR A 105 0.01 7.03 12.87
N VAL A 106 0.02 7.26 11.55
CA VAL A 106 -0.21 8.62 10.99
C VAL A 106 -1.67 9.08 11.18
N ALA A 107 -2.61 8.16 11.41
CA ALA A 107 -4.01 8.51 11.70
C ALA A 107 -4.26 8.92 13.17
N LEU A 108 -3.32 8.65 14.09
CA LEU A 108 -3.48 8.95 15.52
C LEU A 108 -2.74 10.23 15.96
N THR A 109 -1.70 10.65 15.26
CA THR A 109 -0.92 11.84 15.64
C THR A 109 -1.51 13.16 15.14
N SER A 110 -2.32 13.15 14.08
CA SER A 110 -3.02 14.34 13.57
C SER A 110 -4.22 14.76 14.44
N SER A 111 -4.66 13.92 15.37
CA SER A 111 -5.74 14.22 16.33
C SER A 111 -5.25 14.73 17.69
N GLN A 112 -3.93 14.74 17.96
CA GLN A 112 -3.38 15.19 19.26
C GLN A 112 -2.68 16.55 19.24
N VAL A 113 -2.46 17.18 18.08
CA VAL A 113 -1.78 18.50 18.01
C VAL A 113 -2.77 19.69 18.08
N SER A 114 -4.08 19.46 18.07
CA SER A 114 -5.09 20.56 18.08
C SER A 114 -5.60 20.99 19.46
N SER A 115 -5.00 20.54 20.56
CA SER A 115 -5.41 20.92 21.94
C SER A 115 -4.33 21.68 22.72
N GLY A 116 -3.44 22.39 22.01
CA GLY A 116 -2.44 23.28 22.61
C GLY A 116 -2.84 24.76 22.53
N SER A 117 -4.01 25.14 23.08
CA SER A 117 -4.40 26.55 23.20
C SER A 117 -3.94 27.12 24.56
N VAL A 118 -2.79 27.78 24.49
CA VAL A 118 -2.37 29.00 25.21
C VAL A 118 -3.22 29.43 26.41
N ALA A 119 -2.62 29.42 27.61
CA ALA A 119 -2.97 30.38 28.66
C ALA A 119 -1.67 31.06 29.13
N MET A 120 -1.52 32.30 28.67
CA MET A 120 -0.48 33.27 29.00
C MET A 120 -0.40 33.52 30.52
N GLU A 121 0.83 33.65 31.00
CA GLU A 121 1.18 34.48 32.15
C GLU A 121 0.56 35.88 32.00
N ALA A 122 -0.15 36.32 33.04
CA ALA A 122 -0.34 37.75 33.29
C ALA A 122 -0.18 37.99 34.79
N THR A 123 1.02 38.45 35.14
CA THR A 123 1.39 39.16 36.35
C THR A 123 0.41 40.29 36.67
N PHE A 124 -0.08 40.37 37.90
CA PHE A 124 -0.33 41.61 38.65
C PHE A 124 -0.32 41.30 40.15
#